data_AF-A0A931Y648-F1
#
_entry.id   AF-A0A931Y648-F1
#
_cell.length_a   1.000
_cell.length_b   1.000
_cell.length_c   1.000
_cell.angle_alpha   90.00
_cell.angle_beta   90.00
_cell.angle_gamma   90.00
#
_symmetry.space_group_name_H-M   'P 1'
#
loop_
_entity.id
_entity.type
_entity.pdbx_description
1 polymer ?
#
loop_
_entity_poly.entity_id
_entity_poly.type
_entity_poly.pdbx_seq_one_letter_code
_entity_poly.pdbx_strand_id
1 'polypeptide(L)'
;VILAVEAFEGTDETLTRAGRLGGAGVVVVKIARPDHDLRYDIPVVGLNTLATLKKIKAAVLAVEARRTILLEKELLIAAADQQDLTLIAVETQTINSKFQIPNTK
;
A
#
# COMPACT_ATOMS: atom_id res chain seq x y z
N VAL A 1 -8.75 0.20 -13.08
CA VAL A 1 -8.45 -1.26 -13.18
C VAL A 1 -7.61 -1.66 -11.98
N ILE A 2 -7.79 -2.86 -11.43
CA ILE A 2 -6.90 -3.41 -10.39
C ILE A 2 -5.89 -4.33 -11.07
N LEU A 3 -4.61 -3.99 -10.97
CA LEU A 3 -3.53 -4.73 -11.66
C LEU A 3 -2.98 -5.88 -10.79
N ALA A 4 -2.93 -5.67 -9.48
CA ALA A 4 -2.45 -6.63 -8.50
C ALA A 4 -3.13 -6.39 -7.15
N VAL A 5 -3.30 -7.47 -6.39
CA VAL A 5 -3.69 -7.48 -4.98
C VAL A 5 -2.65 -8.36 -4.27
N GLU A 6 -2.24 -7.94 -3.08
CA GLU A 6 -1.28 -8.68 -2.25
C GLU A 6 -1.91 -9.97 -1.75
N ALA A 7 -1.16 -11.07 -1.87
CA ALA A 7 -1.46 -12.35 -1.24
C ALA A 7 -0.20 -12.89 -0.56
N PHE A 8 -0.03 -14.21 -0.51
CA PHE A 8 1.06 -14.86 0.22
C PHE A 8 2.48 -14.49 -0.26
N GLU A 9 2.63 -13.95 -1.46
CA GLU A 9 3.91 -13.49 -1.98
C GLU A 9 4.45 -12.22 -1.28
N GLY A 10 3.57 -11.49 -0.58
CA GLY A 10 3.92 -10.28 0.14
C GLY A 10 4.04 -9.02 -0.73
N THR A 11 4.36 -7.92 -0.06
CA THR A 11 4.28 -6.58 -0.64
C THR A 11 5.22 -6.40 -1.85
N ASP A 12 6.49 -6.79 -1.76
CA ASP A 12 7.49 -6.49 -2.81
C ASP A 12 7.20 -7.18 -4.15
N GLU A 13 6.81 -8.46 -4.10
CA GLU A 13 6.41 -9.21 -5.30
C GLU A 13 5.10 -8.66 -5.90
N THR A 14 4.17 -8.25 -5.04
CA THR A 14 2.93 -7.57 -5.47
C THR A 14 3.22 -6.28 -6.22
N LEU A 15 4.11 -5.43 -5.68
CA LEU A 15 4.52 -4.17 -6.29
C LEU A 15 5.23 -4.39 -7.62
N THR A 16 6.15 -5.36 -7.68
CA THR A 16 6.86 -5.72 -8.91
C THR A 16 5.89 -6.17 -9.99
N ARG A 17 4.89 -6.97 -9.64
CA ARG A 17 3.83 -7.41 -10.54
C ARG A 17 2.95 -6.25 -11.00
N ALA A 18 2.58 -5.33 -10.11
CA ALA A 18 1.84 -4.11 -10.46
C ALA A 18 2.62 -3.25 -11.47
N GLY A 19 3.92 -3.04 -11.23
CA GLY A 19 4.80 -2.29 -12.13
C GLY A 19 4.94 -2.94 -13.51
N ARG A 20 5.09 -4.28 -13.56
CA ARG A 20 5.17 -5.03 -14.81
C ARG A 20 3.89 -4.91 -15.65
N LEU A 21 2.72 -4.88 -15.01
CA LEU A 21 1.42 -4.84 -15.70
C LEU A 21 0.97 -3.40 -16.03
N GLY A 22 1.25 -2.44 -15.16
CA GLY A 22 0.78 -1.06 -15.28
C GLY A 22 1.79 -0.07 -15.86
N GLY A 23 3.08 -0.40 -15.84
CA GLY A 23 4.14 0.53 -16.21
C GLY A 23 4.32 1.67 -15.21
N ALA A 24 4.91 2.77 -15.68
CA ALA A 24 5.12 3.96 -14.86
C ALA A 24 3.78 4.66 -14.53
N GLY A 25 3.69 5.25 -13.34
CA GLY A 25 2.51 5.99 -12.89
C GLY A 25 1.49 5.16 -12.13
N VAL A 26 1.80 3.91 -11.76
CA VAL A 26 0.90 3.09 -10.92
C VAL A 26 0.64 3.75 -9.57
N VAL A 27 -0.60 3.61 -9.10
CA VAL A 27 -1.05 4.05 -7.78
C VAL A 27 -1.17 2.84 -6.88
N VAL A 28 -0.55 2.91 -5.72
CA VAL A 28 -0.49 1.83 -4.73
C VAL A 28 -1.30 2.23 -3.51
N VAL A 29 -2.10 1.30 -3.01
CA VAL A 29 -2.93 1.48 -1.81
C VAL A 29 -2.58 0.39 -0.82
N LYS A 30 -2.18 0.76 0.40
CA LYS A 30 -1.90 -0.17 1.50
C LYS A 30 -2.79 0.16 2.70
N ILE A 31 -3.70 -0.74 3.02
CA ILE A 31 -4.72 -0.57 4.06
C ILE A 31 -4.84 -1.84 4.89
N ALA A 32 -5.32 -1.74 6.13
CA ALA A 32 -5.69 -2.92 6.90
C ALA A 32 -7.03 -3.46 6.39
N ARG A 33 -7.26 -4.79 6.51
CA ARG A 33 -8.61 -5.33 6.27
C ARG A 33 -9.59 -4.72 7.31
N PRO A 34 -10.87 -4.51 6.97
CA PRO A 34 -11.82 -3.83 7.88
C PRO A 34 -11.90 -4.50 9.26
N ASP A 35 -11.98 -5.82 9.27
CA ASP A 35 -12.07 -6.72 10.43
C ASP A 35 -10.70 -7.28 10.85
N HIS A 36 -9.62 -6.65 10.38
CA HIS A 36 -8.26 -7.01 10.80
C HIS A 36 -7.97 -6.50 12.20
N ASP A 37 -7.70 -7.42 13.11
CA ASP A 37 -7.16 -7.09 14.42
C ASP A 37 -5.69 -6.69 14.28
N LEU A 38 -5.46 -5.39 14.39
CA LEU A 38 -4.15 -4.75 14.27
C LEU A 38 -3.12 -5.28 15.27
N ARG A 39 -3.50 -5.99 16.34
CA ARG A 39 -2.52 -6.58 17.27
C ARG A 39 -1.71 -7.71 16.65
N TYR A 40 -2.23 -8.34 15.60
CA TYR A 40 -1.54 -9.44 14.91
C TYR A 40 -0.70 -8.96 13.74
N ASP A 41 -1.20 -7.97 12.99
CA ASP A 41 -0.51 -7.43 11.84
C ASP A 41 -0.97 -5.98 11.57
N ILE A 42 -0.06 -5.04 11.81
CA ILE A 42 -0.27 -3.61 11.52
C ILE A 42 0.41 -3.34 10.18
N PRO A 43 -0.28 -2.75 9.19
CA PRO A 43 0.37 -2.31 7.96
C PRO A 43 1.60 -1.44 8.24
N VAL A 44 2.75 -1.84 7.71
CA VAL A 44 4.01 -1.09 7.82
C VAL A 44 4.49 -0.62 6.45
N VAL A 45 4.99 0.61 6.40
CA VAL A 45 5.71 1.18 5.26
C VAL A 45 7.06 1.70 5.74
N GLY A 46 8.13 1.34 5.03
CA GLY A 46 9.49 1.81 5.29
C GLY A 46 10.24 2.09 4.00
N LEU A 47 11.53 2.43 4.11
CA LEU A 47 12.38 2.78 2.95
C LEU A 47 12.50 1.65 1.92
N ASN A 48 12.44 0.39 2.35
CA ASN A 48 12.44 -0.75 1.43
C ASN A 48 11.23 -0.72 0.51
N THR A 49 10.05 -0.37 1.03
CA THR A 49 8.83 -0.18 0.22
C THR A 49 9.03 0.94 -0.80
N LEU A 50 9.62 2.07 -0.40
CA LEU A 50 9.93 3.17 -1.33
C LEU A 50 10.92 2.76 -2.41
N ALA A 51 11.92 1.94 -2.09
CA ALA A 51 12.88 1.43 -3.05
C ALA A 51 12.19 0.59 -4.14
N THR A 52 11.23 -0.26 -3.77
CA THR A 52 10.43 -1.04 -4.73
C THR A 52 9.51 -0.12 -5.55
N LEU A 53 8.87 0.86 -4.93
CA LEU A 53 8.02 1.85 -5.62
C LEU A 53 8.80 2.68 -6.64
N LYS A 54 10.05 3.04 -6.33
CA LYS A 54 10.96 3.72 -7.25
C LYS A 54 11.28 2.88 -8.48
N LYS A 55 11.61 1.60 -8.28
CA LYS A 55 11.93 0.66 -9.37
C LYS A 55 10.78 0.55 -10.37
N ILE A 56 9.55 0.57 -9.89
CA ILE A 56 8.35 0.50 -10.74
C ILE A 56 7.84 1.86 -11.23
N LYS A 57 8.50 2.97 -10.84
CA LYS A 57 8.07 4.34 -11.14
C LYS A 57 6.62 4.61 -10.73
N ALA A 58 6.25 4.17 -9.52
CA ALA A 58 4.94 4.45 -8.96
C ALA A 58 4.75 5.97 -8.78
N ALA A 59 3.53 6.48 -8.98
CA ALA A 59 3.22 7.89 -8.79
C ALA A 59 2.74 8.19 -7.37
N VAL A 60 2.01 7.25 -6.76
CA VAL A 60 1.34 7.47 -5.47
C VAL A 60 1.43 6.23 -4.59
N LEU A 61 1.73 6.45 -3.30
CA LEU A 61 1.44 5.51 -2.23
C LEU A 61 0.37 6.13 -1.30
N ALA A 62 -0.81 5.53 -1.28
CA ALA A 62 -1.87 5.86 -0.35
C ALA A 62 -1.91 4.85 0.79
N VAL A 63 -1.96 5.35 2.03
CA VAL A 63 -2.04 4.53 3.25
C VAL A 63 -3.25 4.90 4.09
N GLU A 64 -3.74 3.96 4.89
CA GLU A 64 -4.82 4.23 5.84
C GLU A 64 -4.33 5.09 7.01
N ALA A 65 -4.93 6.26 7.18
CA ALA A 65 -4.59 7.18 8.27
C ALA A 65 -4.86 6.53 9.63
N ARG A 66 -3.93 6.69 10.58
CA ARG A 66 -3.99 6.16 11.95
C ARG A 66 -4.00 4.63 12.06
N ARG A 67 -3.84 3.90 10.95
CA ARG A 67 -3.80 2.42 10.92
C ARG A 67 -2.58 1.85 10.18
N THR A 68 -1.63 2.70 9.81
CA THR A 68 -0.36 2.31 9.17
C THR A 68 0.81 2.89 9.96
N ILE A 69 1.82 2.06 10.24
CA ILE A 69 3.10 2.51 10.81
C ILE A 69 4.02 2.96 9.68
N LEU A 70 4.53 4.18 9.79
CA LEU A 70 5.59 4.70 8.94
C LEU A 70 6.92 4.58 9.69
N LEU A 71 7.79 3.68 9.23
CA LEU A 71 9.14 3.54 9.79
C LEU A 71 9.96 4.77 9.42
N GLU A 72 10.64 5.36 10.41
CA GLU A 72 11.50 6.55 10.22
C GLU A 72 10.78 7.64 9.43
N LYS A 73 9.58 8.03 9.89
CA LYS A 73 8.62 8.86 9.17
C LYS A 73 9.24 10.06 8.43
N GLU A 74 10.11 10.82 9.11
CA GLU A 74 10.74 12.00 8.53
C GLU A 74 11.65 11.64 7.35
N LEU A 75 12.43 10.56 7.49
CA LEU A 75 13.29 10.05 6.42
C LEU A 75 12.47 9.45 5.28
N LEU A 76 11.38 8.76 5.59
CA LEU A 76 10.44 8.21 4.62
C LEU A 76 9.82 9.31 3.75
N ILE A 77 9.35 10.40 4.37
CA ILE A 77 8.76 11.55 3.66
C ILE A 77 9.81 12.19 2.75
N ALA A 78 10.99 12.48 3.28
CA ALA A 78 12.07 13.07 2.49
C ALA A 78 12.48 12.18 1.30
N ALA A 79 12.54 10.86 1.49
CA ALA A 79 12.85 9.91 0.43
C ALA A 79 11.73 9.81 -0.63
N ALA A 80 10.46 9.95 -0.24
CA ALA A 80 9.33 9.99 -1.17
C ALA A 80 9.36 11.25 -2.03
N ASP A 81 9.62 12.42 -1.41
CA ASP A 81 9.75 13.70 -2.11
C ASP A 81 10.91 13.67 -3.13
N GLN A 82 12.07 13.10 -2.74
CA GLN A 82 13.25 13.00 -3.62
C GLN A 82 13.05 12.14 -4.88
N GLN A 83 12.01 11.30 -4.92
CA GLN A 83 11.73 10.43 -6.06
C GLN A 83 10.41 10.76 -6.76
N ASP A 84 9.86 11.94 -6.52
CA ASP A 84 8.58 12.42 -7.08
C ASP A 84 7.39 11.48 -6.78
N LEU A 85 7.42 10.78 -5.64
CA LEU A 85 6.33 9.91 -5.19
C LEU A 85 5.43 10.67 -4.22
N THR A 86 4.14 10.77 -4.54
CA THR A 86 3.15 11.30 -3.59
C THR A 86 2.86 10.26 -2.51
N LEU A 87 3.21 10.55 -1.26
CA LEU A 87 2.78 9.77 -0.09
C LEU A 87 1.59 10.46 0.57
N ILE A 88 0.43 9.80 0.64
CA ILE A 88 -0.78 10.35 1.23
C ILE A 88 -1.40 9.40 2.26
N ALA A 89 -1.77 9.94 3.42
CA ALA A 89 -2.59 9.25 4.39
C ALA A 89 -4.07 9.64 4.20
N VAL A 90 -4.94 8.65 4.03
CA VAL A 90 -6.36 8.86 3.75
C VAL A 90 -7.19 8.39 4.94
N GLU A 91 -8.10 9.24 5.42
CA GLU A 91 -9.09 8.84 6.40
C GLU A 91 -10.14 7.96 5.72
N THR A 92 -10.27 6.73 6.19
CA THR A 92 -11.19 5.74 5.65
C THR A 92 -12.48 5.70 6.47
N GLN A 93 -13.60 5.48 5.80
CA GLN A 93 -14.87 5.16 6.45
C GLN A 93 -15.21 3.71 6.12
N THR A 94 -15.60 2.95 7.15
CA THR A 94 -16.12 1.60 6.93
C THR A 94 -17.46 1.71 6.22
N ILE A 95 -17.49 1.32 4.94
CA ILE A 95 -18.76 1.19 4.23
C ILE A 95 -19.42 -0.08 4.77
N ASN A 96 -20.58 0.07 5.44
CA ASN A 96 -21.48 -1.04 5.77
C ASN A 96 -22.07 -1.63 4.48
N SER A 97 -21.23 -2.29 3.68
CA SER A 97 -21.67 -2.98 2.48
C SER A 97 -21.99 -4.42 2.86
N LYS A 98 -23.22 -4.85 2.54
CA LYS A 98 -23.64 -6.27 2.57
C LYS A 98 -22.87 -7.14 1.57
N PHE A 99 -21.75 -6.65 1.02
CA PHE A 99 -20.91 -7.35 0.08
C PHE A 99 -19.78 -8.04 0.84
N GLN A 100 -20.12 -9.17 1.45
CA GLN A 100 -19.11 -10.16 1.82
C GLN A 100 -18.68 -10.84 0.52
N ILE A 101 -17.38 -10.78 0.21
CA ILE A 101 -16.80 -11.73 -0.76
C ILE A 101 -17.04 -13.10 -0.12
N PRO A 102 -17.89 -13.97 -0.71
CA PRO A 102 -18.15 -15.27 -0.12
C PRO A 102 -16.80 -15.97 0.01
N ASN A 103 -16.52 -16.42 1.23
CA ASN A 103 -15.34 -17.20 1.56
C ASN A 103 -15.40 -18.50 0.74
N THR A 104 -14.87 -18.51 -0.48
CA THR A 104 -14.66 -19.73 -1.24
C THR A 104 -13.57 -20.50 -0.53
N LYS A 105 -14.00 -21.60 0.10
CA LYS A 105 -13.14 -22.64 0.64
C LYS A 105 -12.04 -23.04 -0.32
#